data_AF-A0AAN8BGI6-F1
#
_entry.id   AF-A0AAN8BGI6-F1
#
_cell.length_a   1.000
_cell.length_b   1.000
_cell.length_c   1.000
_cell.angle_alpha   90.00
_cell.angle_beta   90.00
_cell.angle_gamma   90.00
#
_symmetry.space_group_name_H-M   'P 1'
#
loop_
_entity.id
_entity.type
_entity.pdbx_description
1 polymer ?
#
loop_
_entity_poly.entity_id
_entity_poly.type
_entity_poly.pdbx_seq_one_letter_code
_entity_poly.pdbx_strand_id
1 'polypeptide(L)'
;MEQNIEDYKLIFEKEGVYLHTNAKRSNQDTTIPGFIRIVERAGVPALEWSPLEDEGRSAPAVLYTKKDGDGVEEDANYDPGYEPDWAVISTVKKDREHVPVRDSGQWSFSLPLSELYSLRRARFSLGRNFLVFTSRGGHPLPPLHFHRGGTRELFRAMNRYIILDQSPVDGRLFLAYPHDPSALSQSFDRLQLFRRWL
;
A
#
# COMPACT_ATOMS: atom_id res chain seq x y z
N MET A 1 -10.36 -23.17 -24.84
CA MET A 1 -9.62 -22.69 -23.66
C MET A 1 -10.39 -21.52 -23.11
N GLU A 2 -11.22 -21.77 -22.10
CA GLU A 2 -11.93 -20.70 -21.40
C GLU A 2 -10.92 -20.03 -20.47
N GLN A 3 -10.65 -18.74 -20.71
CA GLN A 3 -9.88 -17.93 -19.77
C GLN A 3 -10.74 -17.79 -18.52
N ASN A 4 -10.29 -18.40 -17.44
CA ASN A 4 -10.89 -18.26 -16.11
C ASN A 4 -10.82 -16.77 -15.76
N ILE A 5 -11.92 -16.03 -15.95
CA ILE A 5 -12.02 -14.64 -15.54
C ILE A 5 -11.91 -14.69 -14.01
N GLU A 6 -10.73 -14.35 -13.49
CA GLU A 6 -10.57 -14.17 -12.05
C GLU A 6 -11.65 -13.19 -11.59
N ASP A 7 -12.52 -13.65 -10.69
CA ASP A 7 -13.64 -12.87 -10.14
C ASP A 7 -13.05 -11.70 -9.34
N TYR A 8 -12.73 -10.62 -10.05
CA TYR A 8 -12.21 -9.37 -9.51
C TYR A 8 -13.36 -8.40 -9.35
N LYS A 9 -13.53 -7.91 -8.13
CA LYS A 9 -14.57 -6.94 -7.80
C LYS A 9 -14.00 -5.81 -6.97
N LEU A 10 -14.19 -4.58 -7.44
CA LEU A 10 -13.85 -3.38 -6.69
C LEU A 10 -14.98 -3.04 -5.71
N ILE A 11 -14.67 -3.00 -4.43
CA ILE A 11 -15.63 -2.89 -3.34
C ILE A 11 -15.66 -1.48 -2.74
N PHE A 12 -14.49 -0.84 -2.72
CA PHE A 12 -14.30 0.54 -2.30
C PHE A 12 -13.04 1.08 -2.95
N GLU A 13 -13.05 2.36 -3.31
CA GLU A 13 -11.87 3.09 -3.76
C GLU A 13 -11.92 4.51 -3.19
N LYS A 14 -10.76 5.02 -2.79
CA LYS A 14 -10.60 6.41 -2.38
C LYS A 14 -9.24 6.95 -2.79
N GLU A 15 -9.27 7.95 -3.66
CA GLU A 15 -8.14 8.82 -4.00
C GLU A 15 -7.88 9.86 -2.89
N GLY A 16 -6.72 10.52 -2.94
CA GLY A 16 -6.32 11.54 -1.97
C GLY A 16 -5.89 10.94 -0.64
N VAL A 17 -5.40 9.70 -0.68
CA VAL A 17 -4.85 8.97 0.46
C VAL A 17 -3.35 8.88 0.31
N TYR A 18 -2.64 9.53 1.22
CA TYR A 18 -1.19 9.73 1.13
C TYR A 18 -0.48 8.74 2.03
N LEU A 19 0.47 7.99 1.47
CA LEU A 19 1.35 7.09 2.19
C LEU A 19 2.54 7.87 2.72
N HIS A 20 2.80 7.81 4.02
CA HIS A 20 3.95 8.46 4.63
C HIS A 20 5.16 7.52 4.62
N THR A 21 6.20 7.92 3.92
CA THR A 21 7.48 7.18 3.88
C THR A 21 8.40 7.74 4.95
N ASN A 22 9.06 6.85 5.70
CA ASN A 22 9.98 7.26 6.77
C ASN A 22 11.32 7.73 6.16
N ALA A 23 11.31 8.90 5.49
CA ALA A 23 12.51 9.51 4.94
C ALA A 23 13.23 10.28 6.05
N LYS A 24 14.10 9.58 6.79
CA LYS A 24 15.05 10.24 7.67
C LYS A 24 16.00 11.11 6.82
N ARG A 25 16.07 12.42 7.13
CA ARG A 25 17.15 13.37 6.81
C ARG A 25 17.16 14.12 5.46
N SER A 26 16.03 14.45 4.86
CA SER A 26 16.05 15.44 3.76
C SER A 26 14.73 16.20 3.71
N ASN A 27 14.77 17.49 3.37
CA ASN A 27 13.63 18.38 3.16
C ASN A 27 12.78 17.98 1.92
N GLN A 28 12.63 16.69 1.67
CA GLN A 28 11.86 16.13 0.56
C GLN A 28 10.49 15.66 1.05
N ASP A 29 9.49 15.76 0.18
CA ASP A 29 8.13 15.35 0.46
C ASP A 29 8.07 13.87 0.87
N THR A 30 7.86 13.67 2.17
CA THR A 30 7.76 12.36 2.85
C THR A 30 6.43 11.64 2.60
N THR A 31 5.65 12.07 1.62
CA THR A 31 4.29 11.58 1.38
C THR A 31 4.07 11.30 -0.10
N ILE A 32 3.52 10.12 -0.40
CA ILE A 32 3.21 9.70 -1.76
C ILE A 32 1.69 9.72 -1.93
N PRO A 33 1.12 10.48 -2.89
CA PRO A 33 -0.31 10.46 -3.15
C PRO A 33 -0.72 9.12 -3.77
N GLY A 34 -1.93 8.66 -3.47
CA GLY A 34 -2.42 7.41 -4.03
C GLY A 34 -3.88 7.10 -3.71
N PHE A 35 -4.22 5.86 -4.04
CA PHE A 35 -5.53 5.27 -3.84
C PHE A 35 -5.44 4.21 -2.76
N ILE A 36 -6.44 4.18 -1.88
CA ILE A 36 -6.73 3.00 -1.08
C ILE A 36 -7.95 2.29 -1.67
N ARG A 37 -7.90 0.96 -1.74
CA ARG A 37 -8.94 0.12 -2.31
C ARG A 37 -9.28 -1.03 -1.38
N ILE A 38 -10.53 -1.47 -1.45
CA ILE A 38 -10.89 -2.83 -1.03
C ILE A 38 -11.30 -3.55 -2.30
N VAL A 39 -10.60 -4.63 -2.60
CA VAL A 39 -10.86 -5.49 -3.76
C VAL A 39 -11.17 -6.89 -3.28
N GLU A 40 -11.98 -7.61 -4.02
CA GLU A 40 -12.26 -9.02 -3.80
C GLU A 40 -11.75 -9.79 -5.02
N ARG A 41 -10.89 -10.78 -4.78
CA ARG A 41 -10.32 -11.65 -5.82
C ARG A 41 -10.59 -13.09 -5.44
N ALA A 42 -11.34 -13.81 -6.27
CA ALA A 42 -11.74 -15.20 -5.99
C ALA A 42 -12.39 -15.36 -4.59
N GLY A 43 -13.25 -14.40 -4.21
CA GLY A 43 -13.93 -14.39 -2.91
C GLY A 43 -13.07 -13.99 -1.71
N VAL A 44 -11.79 -13.61 -1.93
CA VAL A 44 -10.89 -13.15 -0.86
C VAL A 44 -10.78 -11.63 -0.89
N PRO A 45 -11.28 -10.93 0.14
CA PRO A 45 -11.18 -9.47 0.21
C PRO A 45 -9.81 -9.02 0.72
N ALA A 46 -9.22 -8.02 0.06
CA ALA A 46 -7.94 -7.42 0.41
C ALA A 46 -8.03 -5.89 0.45
N LEU A 47 -7.31 -5.30 1.40
CA LEU A 47 -7.03 -3.88 1.49
C LEU A 47 -5.75 -3.57 0.72
N GLU A 48 -5.86 -2.72 -0.29
CA GLU A 48 -4.73 -2.36 -1.14
C GLU A 48 -4.48 -0.87 -1.10
N TRP A 49 -3.21 -0.48 -1.22
CA TRP A 49 -2.83 0.88 -1.52
C TRP A 49 -1.85 0.89 -2.68
N SER A 50 -2.03 1.83 -3.61
CA SER A 50 -1.11 2.07 -4.72
C SER A 50 -0.87 3.57 -4.90
N PRO A 51 0.30 3.97 -5.40
CA PRO A 51 0.52 5.36 -5.78
C PRO A 51 -0.44 5.79 -6.89
N LEU A 52 -0.71 7.09 -6.96
CA LEU A 52 -1.35 7.72 -8.11
C LEU A 52 -0.31 7.73 -9.23
N GLU A 53 -0.61 7.05 -10.34
CA GLU A 53 0.25 7.11 -11.52
C GLU A 53 0.21 8.53 -12.08
N ASP A 54 1.38 9.16 -12.19
CA ASP A 54 1.50 10.44 -12.88
C ASP A 54 1.33 10.14 -14.37
N GLU A 55 0.33 10.75 -15.03
CA GLU A 55 -0.05 10.51 -16.44
C GLU A 55 1.06 10.84 -17.47
N GLY A 56 2.31 11.03 -17.04
CA GLY A 56 3.49 11.25 -17.88
C GLY A 56 4.60 10.20 -17.75
N ARG A 57 4.43 9.10 -16.98
CA ARG A 57 5.48 8.06 -16.81
C ARG A 57 4.92 6.65 -16.75
N SER A 58 4.25 6.21 -17.82
CA SER A 58 3.91 4.79 -17.99
C SER A 58 4.75 4.19 -19.13
N ALA A 59 5.61 3.23 -18.79
CA ALA A 59 6.01 2.09 -19.64
C ALA A 59 6.98 1.16 -18.84
N PRO A 60 7.06 -0.13 -19.19
CA PRO A 60 6.24 -1.23 -18.72
C PRO A 60 6.97 -2.11 -17.69
N ALA A 61 6.24 -3.01 -17.04
CA ALA A 61 6.84 -4.08 -16.23
C ALA A 61 7.78 -4.93 -17.10
N VAL A 62 9.09 -4.82 -16.88
CA VAL A 62 10.09 -5.70 -17.49
C VAL A 62 10.10 -7.02 -16.72
N LEU A 63 9.41 -8.02 -17.26
CA LEU A 63 9.62 -9.42 -16.89
C LEU A 63 11.02 -9.83 -17.35
N TYR A 64 11.89 -10.18 -16.40
CA TYR A 64 13.19 -10.76 -16.71
C TYR A 64 13.01 -12.15 -17.32
N THR A 65 13.14 -12.27 -18.63
CA THR A 65 13.62 -13.52 -19.25
C THR A 65 15.09 -13.35 -19.57
N LYS A 66 15.93 -14.07 -18.82
CA LYS A 66 17.35 -14.20 -19.12
C LYS A 66 17.46 -14.84 -20.50
N LYS A 67 17.94 -14.09 -21.49
CA LYS A 67 18.36 -14.64 -22.78
C LYS A 67 19.78 -14.19 -23.04
N ASP A 68 20.70 -15.14 -22.87
CA ASP A 68 22.11 -15.02 -23.25
C ASP A 68 22.22 -14.85 -24.77
N GLY A 69 23.13 -14.00 -25.25
CA GLY A 69 23.53 -13.97 -26.67
C GLY A 69 23.92 -12.60 -27.23
N ASP A 70 25.21 -12.28 -27.09
CA ASP A 70 26.15 -11.82 -28.13
C ASP A 70 25.74 -10.78 -29.20
N GLY A 71 26.58 -9.74 -29.35
CA GLY A 71 26.98 -9.25 -30.67
C GLY A 71 26.50 -7.88 -31.19
N VAL A 72 27.45 -6.95 -31.26
CA VAL A 72 27.79 -6.04 -32.39
C VAL A 72 27.18 -4.62 -32.46
N GLU A 73 28.14 -3.71 -32.61
CA GLU A 73 28.23 -2.26 -32.86
C GLU A 73 27.37 -1.72 -34.02
N GLU A 74 27.01 -0.43 -33.98
CA GLU A 74 27.15 0.47 -35.14
C GLU A 74 27.02 1.97 -34.79
N ASP A 75 27.70 2.76 -35.62
CA ASP A 75 28.24 4.11 -35.44
C ASP A 75 27.21 5.24 -35.63
N ALA A 76 27.36 6.32 -34.86
CA ALA A 76 26.76 7.62 -35.21
C ALA A 76 27.73 8.76 -34.86
N ASN A 77 28.47 9.16 -35.90
CA ASN A 77 29.37 10.32 -36.01
C ASN A 77 29.05 11.50 -35.06
N TYR A 78 29.95 11.75 -34.11
CA TYR A 78 30.06 13.02 -33.38
C TYR A 78 31.35 13.72 -33.80
N ASP A 79 31.23 14.99 -34.18
CA ASP A 79 32.32 15.88 -34.59
C ASP A 79 33.22 16.21 -33.36
N PRO A 80 34.52 15.85 -33.35
CA PRO A 80 35.34 15.81 -32.13
C PRO A 80 35.94 17.17 -31.72
N GLY A 81 35.41 18.29 -32.22
CA GLY A 81 36.04 19.61 -32.10
C GLY A 81 35.23 20.71 -31.40
N TYR A 82 33.97 20.46 -30.98
CA TYR A 82 33.13 21.47 -30.35
C TYR A 82 32.93 21.16 -28.86
N GLU A 83 33.77 21.73 -28.00
CA GLU A 83 33.54 21.80 -26.55
C GLU A 83 32.91 23.16 -26.21
N PRO A 84 31.65 23.23 -25.76
CA PRO A 84 31.08 24.47 -25.27
C PRO A 84 31.59 24.74 -23.84
N ASP A 85 31.80 26.02 -23.50
CA ASP A 85 32.42 26.54 -22.25
C ASP A 85 31.75 26.13 -20.92
N TRP A 86 30.76 25.24 -20.92
CA TRP A 86 30.29 24.56 -19.71
C TRP A 86 31.18 23.38 -19.28
N ALA A 87 32.14 22.96 -20.11
CA ALA A 87 33.09 21.89 -19.81
C ALA A 87 34.29 22.35 -18.96
N VAL A 88 34.08 23.17 -17.94
CA VAL A 88 35.08 23.32 -16.87
C VAL A 88 34.85 22.18 -15.87
N ILE A 89 35.37 21.00 -16.18
CA ILE A 89 35.42 19.89 -15.25
C ILE A 89 36.58 20.17 -14.29
N SER A 90 36.27 20.72 -13.11
CA SER A 90 37.18 20.58 -11.98
C SER A 90 37.30 19.09 -11.70
N THR A 91 38.49 18.53 -11.88
CA THR A 91 38.83 17.16 -11.50
C THR A 91 38.82 17.02 -9.98
N VAL A 92 37.62 16.95 -9.41
CA VAL A 92 37.40 16.35 -8.11
C VAL A 92 36.65 15.06 -8.34
N LYS A 93 37.25 13.94 -7.91
CA LYS A 93 36.60 12.64 -7.86
C LYS A 93 35.27 12.80 -7.13
N LYS A 94 34.17 12.90 -7.87
CA LYS A 94 32.82 12.91 -7.34
C LYS A 94 32.27 11.53 -7.64
N ASP A 95 32.37 10.67 -6.64
CA ASP A 95 31.56 9.46 -6.54
C ASP A 95 30.14 9.84 -6.94
N ARG A 96 29.75 9.41 -8.14
CA ARG A 96 28.36 9.42 -8.56
C ARG A 96 27.70 8.34 -7.75
N GLU A 97 27.27 8.67 -6.54
CA GLU A 97 26.15 7.95 -5.95
C GLU A 97 24.99 8.13 -6.93
N HIS A 98 24.78 7.09 -7.73
CA HIS A 98 23.52 6.84 -8.39
C HIS A 98 22.46 6.92 -7.30
N VAL A 99 21.73 8.04 -7.26
CA VAL A 99 20.49 8.10 -6.50
C VAL A 99 19.64 6.98 -7.09
N PRO A 100 19.27 5.95 -6.32
CA PRO A 100 18.47 4.88 -6.89
C PRO A 100 17.16 5.53 -7.28
N VAL A 101 16.84 5.51 -8.57
CA VAL A 101 15.48 5.69 -9.04
C VAL A 101 14.71 4.57 -8.37
N ARG A 102 14.07 4.87 -7.24
CA ARG A 102 13.26 3.91 -6.51
C ARG A 102 12.02 3.68 -7.34
N ASP A 103 11.94 2.49 -7.90
CA ASP A 103 10.80 1.98 -8.63
C ASP A 103 9.50 2.35 -7.91
N SER A 104 8.56 2.95 -8.65
CA SER A 104 7.20 3.26 -8.16
C SER A 104 6.46 2.03 -7.66
N GLY A 105 6.91 0.82 -8.02
CA GLY A 105 6.44 -0.45 -7.47
C GLY A 105 6.86 -0.75 -6.03
N GLN A 106 7.78 0.02 -5.42
CA GLN A 106 8.24 -0.22 -4.05
C GLN A 106 7.21 0.18 -2.97
N TRP A 107 6.26 1.04 -3.29
CA TRP A 107 5.43 1.70 -2.28
C TRP A 107 4.00 1.19 -2.18
N SER A 108 3.59 0.22 -3.01
CA SER A 108 2.27 -0.41 -2.92
C SER A 108 2.24 -1.54 -1.88
N PHE A 109 1.05 -1.84 -1.36
CA PHE A 109 0.82 -3.02 -0.55
C PHE A 109 -0.55 -3.62 -0.82
N SER A 110 -0.67 -4.92 -0.56
CA SER A 110 -1.93 -5.66 -0.53
C SER A 110 -1.96 -6.48 0.75
N LEU A 111 -3.01 -6.31 1.56
CA LEU A 111 -3.21 -7.01 2.82
C LEU A 111 -4.59 -7.67 2.79
N PRO A 112 -4.68 -9.01 2.77
CA PRO A 112 -5.94 -9.71 2.97
C PRO A 112 -6.62 -9.23 4.25
N LEU A 113 -7.92 -8.92 4.21
CA LEU A 113 -8.62 -8.44 5.41
C LEU A 113 -8.63 -9.49 6.53
N SER A 114 -8.54 -10.76 6.17
CA SER A 114 -8.34 -11.86 7.11
C SER A 114 -7.02 -11.78 7.87
N GLU A 115 -5.99 -11.10 7.36
CA GLU A 115 -4.69 -10.92 8.01
C GLU A 115 -4.59 -9.60 8.78
N LEU A 116 -5.61 -8.74 8.72
CA LEU A 116 -5.64 -7.54 9.54
C LEU A 116 -5.79 -7.93 11.01
N TYR A 117 -4.89 -7.42 11.85
CA TYR A 117 -4.94 -7.59 13.30
C TYR A 117 -5.53 -6.38 13.99
N SER A 118 -5.04 -5.19 13.64
CA SER A 118 -5.53 -3.96 14.23
C SER A 118 -5.36 -2.78 13.29
N LEU A 119 -6.15 -1.74 13.53
CA LEU A 119 -5.93 -0.42 12.96
C LEU A 119 -5.91 0.62 14.09
N ARG A 120 -4.98 1.58 14.00
CA ARG A 120 -4.84 2.67 14.97
C ARG A 120 -4.94 4.03 14.30
N ARG A 121 -5.73 4.92 14.92
CA ARG A 121 -5.81 6.34 14.58
C ARG A 121 -4.69 7.09 15.29
N ALA A 122 -3.63 7.46 14.58
CA ALA A 122 -2.56 8.27 15.13
C ALA A 122 -2.82 9.76 14.91
N ARG A 123 -2.58 10.56 15.96
CA ARG A 123 -2.50 12.03 15.86
C ARG A 123 -1.04 12.39 16.00
N PHE A 124 -0.38 12.70 14.90
CA PHE A 124 0.91 13.38 14.95
C PHE A 124 0.61 14.87 15.02
N SER A 125 1.30 15.58 15.93
CA SER A 125 1.16 17.02 16.16
C SER A 125 1.03 17.82 14.85
N LEU A 126 0.25 18.91 14.85
CA LEU A 126 -0.22 19.70 13.68
C LEU A 126 -1.49 19.21 12.96
N GLY A 127 -2.41 18.53 13.66
CA GLY A 127 -3.79 18.32 13.18
C GLY A 127 -3.98 17.26 12.09
N ARG A 128 -2.90 16.58 11.67
CA ARG A 128 -2.97 15.47 10.71
C ARG A 128 -3.41 14.19 11.42
N ASN A 129 -4.44 13.55 10.88
CA ASN A 129 -4.92 12.25 11.36
C ASN A 129 -4.41 11.15 10.43
N PHE A 130 -3.72 10.18 11.01
CA PHE A 130 -3.19 9.03 10.28
C PHE A 130 -3.91 7.76 10.69
N LEU A 131 -3.98 6.82 9.76
CA LEU A 131 -4.36 5.44 10.02
C LEU A 131 -3.15 4.56 9.84
N VAL A 132 -2.90 3.70 10.82
CA VAL A 132 -1.85 2.69 10.77
C VAL A 132 -2.52 1.34 10.89
N PHE A 133 -2.36 0.50 9.88
CA PHE A 133 -2.84 -0.88 9.87
C PHE A 133 -1.71 -1.78 10.37
N THR A 134 -2.04 -2.85 11.06
CA THR A 134 -1.06 -3.83 11.55
C THR A 134 -1.55 -5.22 11.18
N SER A 135 -0.72 -5.96 10.47
CA SER A 135 -1.03 -7.34 10.12
C SER A 135 -0.87 -8.27 11.32
N ARG A 136 -1.46 -9.46 11.26
CA ARG A 136 -1.29 -10.53 12.27
C ARG A 136 0.16 -10.97 12.45
N GLY A 137 1.01 -10.76 11.44
CA GLY A 137 2.45 -10.94 11.57
C GLY A 137 3.14 -9.89 12.44
N GLY A 138 2.42 -8.93 13.03
CA GLY A 138 2.96 -7.88 13.90
C GLY A 138 3.61 -6.71 13.17
N HIS A 139 3.60 -6.72 11.83
CA HIS A 139 4.22 -5.67 11.03
C HIS A 139 3.23 -4.51 10.81
N PRO A 140 3.50 -3.30 11.32
CA PRO A 140 2.70 -2.13 11.01
C PRO A 140 2.97 -1.69 9.56
N LEU A 141 1.89 -1.47 8.81
CA LEU A 141 1.95 -0.87 7.48
C LEU A 141 2.28 0.63 7.59
N PRO A 142 2.82 1.25 6.53
CA PRO A 142 3.13 2.67 6.55
C PRO A 142 1.89 3.52 6.87
N PRO A 143 2.04 4.65 7.61
CA PRO A 143 0.91 5.49 7.97
C PRO A 143 0.23 6.10 6.74
N LEU A 144 -1.10 6.03 6.71
CA LEU A 144 -1.93 6.64 5.67
C LEU A 144 -2.63 7.90 6.17
N HIS A 145 -2.59 8.97 5.38
CA HIS A 145 -3.30 10.21 5.67
C HIS A 145 -4.39 10.49 4.62
N PHE A 146 -5.61 10.73 5.10
CA PHE A 146 -6.79 11.00 4.26
C PHE A 146 -7.01 12.52 4.19
N HIS A 147 -6.63 13.16 3.09
CA HIS A 147 -6.76 14.61 2.94
C HIS A 147 -8.21 15.06 2.69
N ARG A 148 -8.98 14.25 1.95
CA ARG A 148 -10.36 14.57 1.51
C ARG A 148 -11.42 13.71 2.21
N GLY A 149 -11.20 13.36 3.48
CA GLY A 149 -12.07 12.43 4.23
C GLY A 149 -12.06 11.01 3.63
N GLY A 150 -13.09 10.21 3.87
CA GLY A 150 -13.22 8.83 3.33
C GLY A 150 -12.94 7.72 4.33
N THR A 151 -12.43 8.03 5.52
CA THR A 151 -12.16 7.02 6.56
C THR A 151 -13.42 6.30 7.02
N ARG A 152 -14.55 7.00 7.13
CA ARG A 152 -15.81 6.39 7.60
C ARG A 152 -16.38 5.42 6.56
N GLU A 153 -16.27 5.79 5.29
CA GLU A 153 -16.71 4.99 4.15
C GLU A 153 -15.82 3.75 4.00
N LEU A 154 -14.50 3.90 4.19
CA LEU A 154 -13.58 2.78 4.26
C LEU A 154 -13.97 1.81 5.39
N PHE A 155 -14.24 2.31 6.59
CA PHE A 155 -14.64 1.45 7.72
C PHE A 155 -15.96 0.72 7.44
N ARG A 156 -16.94 1.41 6.84
CA ARG A 156 -18.20 0.78 6.42
C ARG A 156 -17.96 -0.33 5.40
N ALA A 157 -17.02 -0.15 4.47
CA ALA A 157 -16.68 -1.15 3.48
C ALA A 157 -15.90 -2.34 4.10
N MET A 158 -14.96 -2.10 5.03
CA MET A 158 -14.27 -3.15 5.79
C MET A 158 -15.25 -3.97 6.65
N ASN A 159 -16.23 -3.31 7.27
CA ASN A 159 -17.23 -3.97 8.13
C ASN A 159 -18.15 -4.97 7.40
N ARG A 160 -18.07 -5.07 6.06
CA ARG A 160 -18.72 -6.14 5.30
C ARG A 160 -18.00 -7.48 5.42
N TYR A 161 -16.72 -7.48 5.78
CA TYR A 161 -15.84 -8.65 5.73
C TYR A 161 -15.17 -8.97 7.06
N ILE A 162 -15.03 -7.97 7.93
CA ILE A 162 -14.41 -8.10 9.25
C ILE A 162 -15.20 -7.30 10.27
N ILE A 163 -15.05 -7.66 11.55
CA ILE A 163 -15.57 -6.86 12.66
C ILE A 163 -14.43 -5.98 13.16
N LEU A 164 -14.69 -4.68 13.26
CA LEU A 164 -13.77 -3.71 13.87
C LEU A 164 -14.32 -3.29 15.23
N ASP A 165 -13.73 -3.82 16.29
CA ASP A 165 -14.12 -3.48 17.66
C ASP A 165 -13.17 -2.45 18.26
N GLN A 166 -13.71 -1.42 18.89
CA GLN A 166 -12.91 -0.36 19.49
C GLN A 166 -12.29 -0.87 20.79
N SER A 167 -10.98 -0.67 20.97
CA SER A 167 -10.30 -1.12 22.18
C SER A 167 -10.87 -0.38 23.41
N PRO A 168 -11.19 -1.09 24.51
CA PRO A 168 -11.70 -0.47 25.73
C PRO A 168 -10.65 0.39 26.46
N VAL A 169 -9.37 0.15 26.19
CA VAL A 169 -8.24 0.86 26.81
C VAL A 169 -7.66 1.97 25.93
N ASP A 170 -7.84 1.88 24.61
CA ASP A 170 -7.35 2.87 23.65
C ASP A 170 -8.43 3.15 22.61
N GLY A 171 -9.19 4.24 22.80
CA GLY A 171 -10.25 4.64 21.87
C GLY A 171 -9.77 5.02 20.46
N ARG A 172 -8.47 5.00 20.19
CA ARG A 172 -7.91 5.19 18.84
C ARG A 172 -7.56 3.86 18.17
N LEU A 173 -7.54 2.75 18.90
CA LEU A 173 -7.22 1.42 18.41
C LEU A 173 -8.52 0.64 18.14
N PHE A 174 -8.55 -0.05 17.01
CA PHE A 174 -9.59 -0.99 16.64
C PHE A 174 -8.94 -2.36 16.42
N LEU A 175 -9.51 -3.39 17.02
CA LEU A 175 -9.12 -4.78 16.82
C LEU A 175 -9.97 -5.38 15.70
N ALA A 176 -9.31 -6.11 14.79
CA ALA A 176 -9.96 -6.71 13.63
C ALA A 176 -10.17 -8.21 13.84
N TYR A 177 -11.42 -8.65 13.73
CA TYR A 177 -11.82 -10.04 13.81
C TYR A 177 -12.43 -10.50 12.49
N PRO A 178 -12.24 -11.78 12.09
CA PRO A 178 -12.94 -12.33 10.95
C PRO A 178 -14.45 -12.17 11.12
N HIS A 179 -15.16 -11.79 10.05
CA HIS A 179 -16.61 -11.87 10.05
C HIS A 179 -17.02 -13.33 9.83
N ASP A 180 -17.17 -14.09 10.91
CA ASP A 180 -17.71 -15.45 10.86
C ASP A 180 -19.21 -15.41 11.18
N PRO A 181 -20.09 -15.60 10.18
CA PRO A 181 -21.53 -15.66 10.41
C PRO A 181 -21.93 -16.83 11.34
N SER A 182 -21.13 -17.89 11.37
CA SER A 182 -21.38 -19.08 12.18
C SER A 182 -20.92 -18.93 13.63
N ALA A 183 -19.99 -18.01 13.91
CA ALA A 183 -19.51 -17.75 15.27
C ALA A 183 -20.63 -17.22 16.19
N LEU A 184 -21.57 -16.43 15.66
CA LEU A 184 -22.74 -15.97 16.42
C LEU A 184 -23.69 -17.13 16.73
N SER A 185 -23.99 -17.98 15.74
CA SER A 185 -24.85 -19.16 15.94
C SER A 185 -24.26 -20.12 16.99
N GLN A 186 -22.95 -20.40 16.90
CA GLN A 186 -22.25 -21.23 17.88
C GLN A 186 -22.22 -20.59 19.29
N SER A 187 -22.14 -19.27 19.37
CA SER A 187 -22.18 -18.54 20.65
C SER A 187 -23.55 -18.66 21.31
N PHE A 188 -24.63 -18.57 20.54
CA PHE A 188 -25.99 -18.79 21.05
C PHE A 188 -26.19 -20.24 21.51
N ASP A 189 -25.73 -21.23 20.76
CA ASP A 189 -25.81 -22.64 21.17
C ASP A 189 -25.06 -22.90 22.49
N ARG A 190 -23.88 -22.28 22.67
CA ARG A 190 -23.14 -22.34 23.94
C ARG A 190 -23.87 -21.65 25.09
N LEU A 191 -24.52 -20.51 24.86
CA LEU A 191 -25.32 -19.82 25.89
C LEU A 191 -26.57 -20.62 26.28
N GLN A 192 -27.18 -21.36 25.34
CA GLN A 192 -28.30 -22.25 25.62
C GLN A 192 -27.89 -23.50 26.42
N LEU A 193 -26.65 -23.98 26.27
CA LEU A 193 -26.11 -25.08 27.09
C LEU A 193 -25.99 -24.71 28.57
N PHE A 194 -25.70 -23.45 28.91
CA PHE A 194 -25.66 -22.98 30.30
C PHE A 194 -27.05 -22.77 30.93
N ARG A 195 -28.12 -22.71 30.12
CA ARG A 195 -29.50 -22.63 30.62
C ARG A 195 -30.13 -23.98 30.95
N ARG A 196 -29.44 -25.09 30.65
CA ARG A 196 -29.97 -26.46 30.86
C ARG A 196 -29.59 -27.07 32.21
N TRP A 197 -28.99 -26.29 33.11
CA TRP A 197 -28.59 -26.72 34.47
C TRP A 197 -29.08 -25.74 35.55
N LEU A 198 -30.26 -25.16 35.38
CA LEU A 198 -30.99 -24.42 36.42
C LEU A 198 -32.43 -24.92 36.49
#